data_AF-A0A131YLP1-F1
#
_entry.id   AF-A0A131YLP1-F1
#
_cell.length_a   1.000
_cell.length_b   1.000
_cell.length_c   1.000
_cell.angle_alpha   90.00
_cell.angle_beta   90.00
_cell.angle_gamma   90.00
#
_symmetry.space_group_name_H-M   'P 1'
#
loop_
_entity.id
_entity.type
_entity.pdbx_description
1 polymer ?
#
loop_
_entity_poly.entity_id
_entity_poly.type
_entity_poly.pdbx_seq_one_letter_code
_entity_poly.pdbx_strand_id
1 'polypeptide(L)'
;MAVLHKVLLAWFLFTVFLVLLALRLDEKTDWNWFIVFVPMWAFDIKLFLYLTIRLMKSCKRRHENSREIRRRLWALCCLLLKSAFQICLCTRLQYTSSFPWVFVALPLWILLLGVSCNVLVHLISQS
;
A
#
# COMPACT_ATOMS: atom_id res chain seq x y z
N MET A 1 11.98 0.03 -23.79
CA MET A 1 10.58 -0.38 -24.04
C MET A 1 9.83 -0.91 -22.81
N ALA A 2 10.42 -1.71 -21.91
CA ALA A 2 9.68 -2.31 -20.77
C ALA A 2 9.24 -1.33 -19.65
N VAL A 3 9.92 -0.18 -19.49
CA VAL A 3 9.57 0.83 -18.47
C VAL A 3 8.30 1.58 -18.87
N LEU A 4 8.20 1.96 -20.15
CA LEU A 4 7.06 2.69 -20.69
C LEU A 4 5.75 1.90 -20.51
N HIS A 5 5.78 0.59 -20.78
CA HIS A 5 4.63 -0.29 -20.62
C HIS A 5 4.19 -0.41 -19.14
N LYS A 6 5.13 -0.43 -18.20
CA LYS A 6 4.83 -0.46 -16.76
C LYS A 6 4.17 0.83 -16.29
N VAL A 7 4.63 1.97 -16.79
CA VAL A 7 4.05 3.28 -16.46
C VAL A 7 2.66 3.41 -17.05
N LEU A 8 2.48 3.11 -18.34
CA LEU A 8 1.17 3.11 -19.00
C LEU A 8 0.16 2.22 -18.27
N LEU A 9 0.57 1.00 -17.88
CA LEU A 9 -0.29 0.10 -17.13
C LEU A 9 -0.64 0.69 -15.75
N ALA A 10 0.31 1.30 -15.05
CA ALA A 10 0.04 1.96 -13.77
C ALA A 10 -0.98 3.10 -13.89
N TRP A 11 -0.79 3.97 -14.88
CA TRP A 11 -1.70 5.06 -15.18
C TRP A 11 -3.08 4.56 -15.58
N PHE A 12 -3.15 3.54 -16.44
CA PHE A 12 -4.42 2.95 -16.85
C PHE A 12 -5.20 2.38 -15.67
N LEU A 13 -4.57 1.55 -14.82
CA LEU A 13 -5.26 1.02 -13.63
C LEU A 13 -5.71 2.13 -12.67
N PHE A 14 -4.92 3.21 -12.53
CA PHE A 14 -5.30 4.35 -11.69
C PHE A 14 -6.52 5.09 -12.23
N THR A 15 -6.59 5.30 -13.56
CA THR A 15 -7.76 5.86 -14.21
C THR A 15 -8.99 4.97 -14.03
N VAL A 16 -8.85 3.65 -14.19
CA VAL A 16 -9.95 2.71 -13.95
C VAL A 16 -10.45 2.78 -12.51
N PHE A 17 -9.54 2.84 -11.52
CA PHE A 17 -9.89 3.02 -10.11
C PHE A 17 -10.70 4.31 -9.88
N LEU A 18 -10.24 5.44 -10.43
CA LEU A 18 -10.94 6.73 -10.32
C LEU A 18 -12.34 6.69 -10.93
N VAL A 19 -12.49 6.07 -12.09
CA VAL A 19 -13.80 5.94 -12.77
C VAL A 19 -14.74 5.05 -11.94
N LEU A 20 -14.27 3.89 -11.46
CA LEU A 20 -15.07 3.02 -10.59
C LEU A 20 -15.48 3.72 -9.29
N LEU A 21 -14.56 4.49 -8.70
CA LEU A 21 -14.81 5.27 -7.48
C LEU A 21 -15.87 6.34 -7.73
N ALA A 22 -15.78 7.08 -8.83
CA ALA A 22 -16.75 8.09 -9.22
C ALA A 22 -18.13 7.47 -9.51
N LEU A 23 -18.19 6.36 -10.24
CA LEU A 23 -19.43 5.63 -10.52
C LEU A 23 -20.13 5.15 -9.23
N ARG A 24 -19.34 4.67 -8.26
CA ARG A 24 -19.89 4.24 -6.97
C ARG A 24 -20.36 5.43 -6.13
N LEU A 25 -19.68 6.58 -6.20
CA LEU A 25 -20.13 7.82 -5.54
C LEU A 25 -21.43 8.36 -6.13
N ASP A 26 -21.68 8.10 -7.42
CA ASP A 26 -22.91 8.51 -8.12
C ASP A 26 -24.13 7.64 -7.72
N GLU A 27 -23.98 6.71 -6.76
CA GLU A 27 -25.00 5.77 -6.27
C GLU A 27 -25.65 4.90 -7.38
N LYS A 28 -25.10 4.89 -8.59
CA LYS A 28 -25.64 4.18 -9.75
C LYS A 28 -25.50 2.65 -9.68
N THR A 29 -24.75 2.11 -8.71
CA THR A 29 -24.37 0.69 -8.71
C THR A 29 -24.17 0.16 -7.29
N ASP A 30 -24.91 -0.88 -6.89
CA ASP A 30 -24.89 -1.53 -5.54
C ASP A 30 -23.65 -2.39 -5.22
N TRP A 31 -22.56 -2.25 -5.97
CA TRP A 31 -21.38 -3.09 -5.80
C TRP A 31 -20.63 -2.86 -4.49
N ASN A 32 -20.01 -3.92 -3.99
CA ASN A 32 -19.20 -3.87 -2.79
C ASN A 32 -18.01 -2.92 -2.97
N TRP A 33 -17.74 -2.04 -1.99
CA TRP A 33 -16.58 -1.14 -2.00
C TRP A 33 -15.26 -1.88 -2.16
N PHE A 34 -15.15 -3.13 -1.71
CA PHE A 34 -13.99 -3.97 -1.97
C PHE A 34 -13.68 -4.17 -3.45
N ILE A 35 -14.70 -4.20 -4.33
CA ILE A 35 -14.54 -4.39 -5.78
C ILE A 35 -13.98 -3.13 -6.43
N VAL A 36 -14.42 -1.95 -6.00
CA VAL A 36 -13.92 -0.65 -6.50
C VAL A 36 -12.42 -0.52 -6.27
N PHE A 37 -11.92 -1.04 -5.16
CA PHE A 37 -10.49 -1.02 -4.81
C PHE A 37 -9.66 -2.14 -5.45
N VAL A 38 -10.24 -3.05 -6.25
CA VAL A 38 -9.50 -4.16 -6.90
C VAL A 38 -8.23 -3.72 -7.63
N PRO A 39 -8.22 -2.61 -8.42
CA PRO A 39 -7.01 -2.15 -9.08
C PRO A 39 -5.87 -1.85 -8.09
N MET A 40 -6.19 -1.29 -6.92
CA MET A 40 -5.22 -1.01 -5.85
C MET A 40 -4.70 -2.31 -5.23
N TRP A 41 -5.60 -3.24 -4.88
CA TRP A 41 -5.22 -4.56 -4.37
C TRP A 41 -4.26 -5.31 -5.30
N ALA A 42 -4.45 -5.20 -6.61
CA ALA A 42 -3.55 -5.80 -7.59
C ALA A 42 -2.12 -5.23 -7.49
N PHE A 43 -1.96 -3.92 -7.26
CA PHE A 43 -0.65 -3.30 -7.03
C PHE A 43 -0.02 -3.76 -5.72
N ASP A 44 -0.79 -3.79 -4.64
CA ASP A 44 -0.31 -4.22 -3.33
C ASP A 44 0.19 -5.68 -3.38
N ILE A 45 -0.57 -6.59 -4.01
CA ILE A 45 -0.17 -7.98 -4.20
C ILE A 45 1.11 -8.09 -5.04
N LYS A 46 1.19 -7.34 -6.14
CA LYS A 46 2.39 -7.33 -7.00
C LYS A 46 3.62 -6.86 -6.22
N LEU A 47 3.48 -5.81 -5.40
CA LEU A 47 4.59 -5.27 -4.62
C LEU A 47 4.98 -6.21 -3.48
N PHE A 48 4.00 -6.81 -2.80
CA PHE A 48 4.20 -7.83 -1.78
C PHE A 48 4.94 -9.05 -2.34
N LEU A 49 4.49 -9.58 -3.49
CA LEU A 49 5.15 -10.70 -4.16
C LEU A 49 6.58 -10.35 -4.57
N TYR A 50 6.81 -9.16 -5.14
CA TYR A 50 8.14 -8.71 -5.53
C TYR A 50 9.09 -8.65 -4.33
N LEU A 51 8.66 -8.06 -3.21
CA LEU A 51 9.45 -7.97 -1.99
C LEU A 51 9.74 -9.34 -1.38
N THR A 52 8.73 -10.22 -1.31
CA THR A 52 8.86 -11.57 -0.76
C THR A 52 9.81 -12.43 -1.58
N ILE A 53 9.69 -12.42 -2.93
CA ILE A 53 10.65 -13.13 -3.80
C ILE A 53 12.06 -12.60 -3.61
N ARG A 54 12.21 -11.28 -3.50
CA ARG A 54 13.53 -10.66 -3.30
C ARG A 54 14.12 -11.05 -1.95
N LEU A 55 13.33 -11.07 -0.88
CA LEU A 55 13.73 -11.55 0.44
C LEU A 55 14.13 -13.03 0.42
N MET A 56 13.34 -13.90 -0.22
CA MET A 56 13.69 -15.32 -0.32
C MET A 56 15.01 -15.54 -1.08
N LYS A 57 15.20 -14.85 -2.21
CA LYS A 57 16.45 -14.91 -2.98
C LYS A 57 17.65 -14.45 -2.15
N SER A 58 17.43 -13.45 -1.30
CA SER A 58 18.45 -12.89 -0.44
C SER A 58 18.78 -13.76 0.77
N CYS A 59 17.80 -14.38 1.42
CA CYS A 59 18.07 -15.37 2.47
C CYS A 59 18.89 -16.54 1.93
N LYS A 60 18.66 -16.94 0.66
CA LYS A 60 19.46 -17.98 -0.01
C LYS A 60 20.90 -17.52 -0.31
N ARG A 61 21.14 -16.22 -0.49
CA ARG A 61 22.47 -15.63 -0.74
C ARG A 61 23.02 -15.12 0.59
N ARG A 62 23.73 -15.99 1.34
CA ARG A 62 24.23 -15.83 2.73
C ARG A 62 24.99 -14.54 3.07
N HIS A 63 25.22 -13.65 2.11
CA HIS A 63 25.99 -12.41 2.25
C HIS A 63 25.14 -11.16 1.90
N GLU A 64 23.94 -11.03 2.47
CA GLU A 64 23.21 -9.76 2.38
C GLU A 64 23.37 -8.93 3.66
N ASN A 65 23.66 -7.63 3.47
CA ASN A 65 23.84 -6.64 4.51
C ASN A 65 22.56 -6.56 5.36
N SER A 66 22.65 -6.72 6.69
CA SER A 66 21.48 -6.67 7.60
C SER A 66 20.62 -5.41 7.42
N ARG A 67 21.24 -4.31 6.93
CA ARG A 67 20.55 -3.06 6.58
C ARG A 67 19.56 -3.20 5.43
N GLU A 68 19.85 -4.01 4.41
CA GLU A 68 18.92 -4.22 3.28
C GLU A 68 17.71 -5.04 3.70
N ILE A 69 17.93 -6.09 4.50
CA ILE A 69 16.86 -6.93 5.05
C ILE A 69 15.92 -6.06 5.91
N ARG A 70 16.49 -5.22 6.78
CA ARG A 70 15.70 -4.27 7.59
C ARG A 70 14.87 -3.31 6.74
N ARG A 71 15.43 -2.72 5.68
CA ARG A 71 14.67 -1.85 4.77
C ARG A 71 13.53 -2.59 4.07
N ARG A 72 13.74 -3.83 3.64
CA ARG A 72 12.72 -4.64 2.98
C ARG A 72 11.60 -5.05 3.94
N LEU A 73 11.96 -5.44 5.17
CA LEU A 73 10.98 -5.73 6.22
C LEU A 73 10.16 -4.49 6.58
N TRP A 74 10.83 -3.34 6.66
CA TRP A 74 10.16 -2.06 6.89
C TRP A 74 9.22 -1.68 5.73
N ALA A 75 9.62 -1.92 4.48
CA ALA A 75 8.75 -1.74 3.32
C ALA A 75 7.53 -2.69 3.33
N LEU A 76 7.71 -3.95 3.73
CA LEU A 76 6.59 -4.89 3.93
C LEU A 76 5.64 -4.43 5.03
N CYS A 77 6.15 -3.98 6.17
CA CYS A 77 5.32 -3.39 7.24
C CYS A 77 4.54 -2.18 6.72
N CYS A 78 5.20 -1.28 5.97
CA CYS A 78 4.51 -0.13 5.38
C CYS A 78 3.38 -0.57 4.44
N LEU A 79 3.62 -1.58 3.59
CA LEU A 79 2.61 -2.16 2.70
C LEU A 79 1.41 -2.75 3.44
N LEU A 80 1.67 -3.57 4.47
CA LEU A 80 0.61 -4.18 5.29
C LEU A 80 -0.23 -3.12 6.00
N LEU A 81 0.41 -2.04 6.45
CA LEU A 81 -0.28 -0.96 7.12
C LEU A 81 -1.10 -0.11 6.13
N LYS A 82 -0.59 0.08 4.91
CA LYS A 82 -1.30 0.74 3.79
C LYS A 82 -2.53 -0.07 3.37
N SER A 83 -2.41 -1.40 3.27
CA SER A 83 -3.55 -2.26 2.94
C SER A 83 -4.57 -2.32 4.08
N ALA A 84 -4.13 -2.35 5.35
CA ALA A 84 -5.02 -2.25 6.50
C ALA A 84 -5.85 -0.95 6.49
N PHE A 85 -5.23 0.19 6.18
CA PHE A 85 -5.94 1.46 5.98
C PHE A 85 -7.00 1.36 4.89
N GLN A 86 -6.66 0.76 3.74
CA GLN A 86 -7.59 0.58 2.63
C GLN A 86 -8.77 -0.32 3.01
N ILE A 87 -8.54 -1.42 3.73
CA ILE A 87 -9.60 -2.31 4.24
C ILE A 87 -10.51 -1.55 5.20
N CYS A 88 -9.95 -0.85 6.19
CA CYS A 88 -10.73 -0.06 7.14
C CYS A 88 -11.57 1.00 6.45
N LEU A 89 -11.03 1.66 5.43
CA LEU A 89 -11.74 2.66 4.63
C LEU A 89 -12.90 2.01 3.85
N CYS A 90 -12.68 0.85 3.20
CA CYS A 90 -13.74 0.09 2.56
C CYS A 90 -14.85 -0.32 3.52
N THR A 91 -14.50 -0.84 4.71
CA THR A 91 -15.47 -1.26 5.73
C THR A 91 -16.30 -0.09 6.20
N ARG A 92 -15.69 1.08 6.42
CA ARG A 92 -16.40 2.27 6.88
C ARG A 92 -17.27 2.91 5.79
N LEU A 93 -16.86 2.81 4.52
CA LEU A 93 -17.69 3.25 3.39
C LEU A 93 -18.86 2.30 3.11
N GLN A 94 -18.71 1.01 3.40
CA GLN A 94 -19.76 0.02 3.17
C GLN A 94 -20.77 -0.06 4.30
N TYR A 95 -20.28 -0.10 5.53
CA TYR A 95 -21.09 -0.07 6.73
C TYR A 95 -20.94 1.34 7.27
N THR A 96 -21.96 2.18 7.12
CA THR A 96 -22.12 3.48 7.80
C THR A 96 -22.21 3.29 9.32
N SER A 97 -21.30 2.51 9.92
CA SER A 97 -21.13 2.39 11.35
C SER A 97 -20.51 3.68 11.85
N SER A 98 -21.06 4.18 12.95
CA SER A 98 -20.69 5.36 13.75
C SER A 98 -19.26 5.37 14.30
N PHE A 99 -18.31 4.67 13.68
CA PHE A 99 -16.91 4.70 14.07
C PHE A 99 -16.29 6.07 13.78
N PRO A 100 -15.49 6.63 14.70
CA PRO A 100 -14.78 7.88 14.46
C PRO A 100 -13.73 7.70 13.36
N TRP A 101 -13.59 8.73 12.52
CA TRP A 101 -12.57 8.79 11.45
C TRP A 101 -11.15 8.57 11.98
N VAL A 102 -10.92 8.88 13.25
CA VAL A 102 -9.67 8.64 13.97
C VAL A 102 -9.24 7.18 13.88
N PHE A 103 -10.17 6.22 14.03
CA PHE A 103 -9.83 4.79 14.03
C PHE A 103 -9.43 4.29 12.64
N VAL A 104 -10.08 4.80 11.60
CA VAL A 104 -9.70 4.52 10.20
C VAL A 104 -8.33 5.13 9.88
N ALA A 105 -8.03 6.31 10.43
CA ALA A 105 -6.76 7.00 10.21
C ALA A 105 -5.59 6.40 11.00
N LEU A 106 -5.82 5.66 12.09
CA LEU A 106 -4.75 5.05 12.92
C LEU A 106 -3.60 4.39 12.13
N PRO A 107 -3.85 3.44 11.19
CA PRO A 107 -2.77 2.83 10.41
C PRO A 107 -1.98 3.87 9.60
N LEU A 108 -2.63 4.93 9.10
CA LEU A 108 -1.96 6.01 8.37
C LEU A 108 -1.07 6.86 9.27
N TRP A 109 -1.50 7.14 10.51
CA TRP A 109 -0.70 7.87 11.49
C TRP A 109 0.54 7.07 11.89
N ILE A 110 0.40 5.78 12.15
CA ILE A 110 1.53 4.87 12.45
C ILE A 110 2.50 4.83 11.26
N LEU A 111 1.99 4.80 10.03
CA LEU A 111 2.82 4.82 8.82
C LEU A 111 3.62 6.12 8.71
N LEU A 112 2.96 7.28 8.88
CA LEU A 112 3.62 8.59 8.82
C LEU A 112 4.72 8.74 9.87
N LEU A 113 4.44 8.34 11.12
CA LEU A 113 5.41 8.37 12.20
C LEU A 113 6.59 7.44 11.92
N GLY A 114 6.32 6.21 11.44
CA GLY A 114 7.36 5.26 11.06
C GLY A 114 8.28 5.79 9.96
N VAL A 115 7.73 6.43 8.92
CA VAL A 115 8.49 7.06 7.83
C VAL A 115 9.33 8.22 8.35
N SER A 116 8.74 9.08 9.16
CA SER A 116 9.42 10.25 9.73
C SER A 116 10.62 9.84 10.58
N CYS A 117 10.45 8.87 11.49
CA CYS A 117 11.55 8.34 12.30
C CYS A 117 12.66 7.72 11.45
N ASN A 118 12.31 6.95 10.41
CA ASN A 118 13.29 6.33 9.53
C ASN A 118 14.12 7.38 8.77
N VAL A 119 13.47 8.46 8.29
CA VAL A 119 14.15 9.57 7.63
C VAL A 119 15.06 10.31 8.62
N LEU A 120 14.59 10.58 9.83
CA LEU A 120 15.36 11.29 10.87
C LEU A 120 16.63 10.52 11.24
N VAL A 121 16.53 9.20 11.46
CA VAL A 121 17.68 8.32 11.72
C VAL A 121 18.66 8.31 10.55
N HIS A 122 18.15 8.32 9.31
CA HIS A 122 18.99 8.38 8.12
C HIS A 122 19.75 9.70 8.01
N LEU A 123 19.11 10.82 8.36
CA LEU A 123 19.70 12.15 8.35
C LEU A 123 20.81 12.27 9.40
N ILE A 124 20.55 11.80 10.64
CA ILE A 124 21.51 11.82 11.75
C ILE A 124 22.71 10.90 11.49
N SER A 125 22.52 9.79 10.77
CA SER A 125 23.63 8.90 10.38
C SER A 125 24.55 9.49 9.31
N GLN A 126 24.16 10.56 8.60
CA GLN A 126 24.97 11.21 7.57
C GLN A 126 25.73 12.44 8.07
N SER A 127 25.37 13.00 9.23
CA SER A 127 26.09 14.07 9.91
C SER A 127 27.19 13.52 10.81
#